data_AF-R7H8X7-F1
#
_entry.id   AF-R7H8X7-F1
#
_cell.length_a   1.000
_cell.length_b   1.000
_cell.length_c   1.000
_cell.angle_alpha   90.00
_cell.angle_beta   90.00
_cell.angle_gamma   90.00
#
_symmetry.space_group_name_H-M   'P 1'
#
loop_
_entity.id
_entity.type
_entity.pdbx_description
1 polymer ?
#
loop_
_entity_poly.entity_id
_entity_poly.type
_entity_poly.pdbx_seq_one_letter_code
_entity_poly.pdbx_strand_id
1 'polypeptide(L)'
;MIYTVGEMAKMLDVPASTLRYYDKEGLLPFVERSPGGIRMFQESDYGWLKIISCLKKAGMPLKDIREYINLALQGDETIEQRLELFYKQREILRAQMAELQETLDTLDYKCWYYETAKEAGSTHAPETIPLKKIPAKYRKTRRRLHNED
;
A
#
# COMPACT_ATOMS: atom_id res chain seq x y z
N MET A 1 -14.57 -24.71 10.14
CA MET A 1 -15.94 -24.18 9.95
C MET A 1 -16.07 -23.66 8.52
N ILE A 2 -17.28 -23.68 7.93
CA ILE A 2 -17.52 -23.11 6.60
C ILE A 2 -18.20 -21.74 6.74
N TYR A 3 -17.77 -20.78 5.94
CA TYR A 3 -18.25 -19.41 5.92
C TYR A 3 -18.76 -19.03 4.53
N THR A 4 -19.88 -18.32 4.51
CA THR A 4 -20.38 -17.66 3.30
C THR A 4 -19.51 -16.45 2.95
N VAL A 5 -19.68 -15.93 1.73
CA VAL A 5 -19.06 -14.65 1.31
C VAL A 5 -19.34 -13.52 2.31
N GLY A 6 -20.56 -13.45 2.85
CA GLY A 6 -20.95 -12.39 3.78
C GLY A 6 -20.25 -12.50 5.13
N GLU A 7 -20.12 -13.72 5.66
CA GLU A 7 -19.42 -13.98 6.93
C GLU A 7 -17.92 -13.76 6.80
N MET A 8 -17.30 -14.29 5.74
CA MET A 8 -15.88 -14.10 5.48
C MET A 8 -15.55 -12.61 5.25
N ALA A 9 -16.41 -11.87 4.54
CA ALA A 9 -16.25 -10.43 4.34
C ALA A 9 -16.30 -9.66 5.66
N LYS A 10 -17.22 -10.02 6.57
CA LYS A 10 -17.27 -9.43 7.92
C LYS A 10 -16.01 -9.73 8.72
N MET A 11 -15.50 -10.96 8.68
CA MET A 11 -14.25 -11.34 9.37
C MET A 11 -13.02 -10.59 8.83
N LEU A 12 -13.02 -10.26 7.54
CA LEU A 12 -11.95 -9.51 6.89
C LEU A 12 -12.08 -7.99 7.01
N ASP A 13 -13.21 -7.51 7.55
CA ASP A 13 -13.59 -6.09 7.57
C ASP A 13 -13.57 -5.46 6.18
N VAL A 14 -14.22 -6.13 5.22
CA VAL A 14 -14.36 -5.63 3.84
C VAL A 14 -15.81 -5.77 3.36
N PRO A 15 -16.25 -4.95 2.39
CA PRO A 15 -17.53 -5.17 1.74
C PRO A 15 -17.57 -6.54 1.04
N ALA A 16 -18.72 -7.23 1.12
CA ALA A 16 -18.90 -8.52 0.42
C ALA A 16 -18.66 -8.41 -1.10
N SER A 17 -18.90 -7.23 -1.69
CA SER A 17 -18.55 -6.92 -3.09
C SER A 17 -17.05 -7.09 -3.38
N THR A 18 -16.17 -6.86 -2.41
CA THR A 18 -14.71 -7.07 -2.56
C THR A 18 -14.38 -8.54 -2.78
N LEU A 19 -14.98 -9.45 -2.00
CA LEU A 19 -14.77 -10.88 -2.19
C LEU A 19 -15.42 -11.39 -3.50
N ARG A 20 -16.60 -10.87 -3.87
CA ARG A 20 -17.21 -11.16 -5.18
C ARG A 20 -16.34 -10.67 -6.33
N TYR A 21 -15.69 -9.53 -6.16
CA TYR A 21 -14.74 -9.00 -7.12
C TYR A 21 -13.52 -9.92 -7.25
N TYR A 22 -12.92 -10.35 -6.14
CA TYR A 22 -11.81 -11.32 -6.17
C TYR A 22 -12.20 -12.65 -6.83
N ASP A 23 -13.42 -13.13 -6.59
CA ASP A 23 -13.97 -14.31 -7.26
C ASP A 23 -14.04 -14.11 -8.78
N LYS A 24 -14.64 -12.99 -9.22
CA LYS A 24 -14.76 -12.63 -10.64
C LYS A 24 -13.41 -12.50 -11.33
N GLU A 25 -12.42 -11.96 -10.63
CA GLU A 25 -11.05 -11.79 -11.13
C GLU A 25 -10.20 -13.08 -11.04
N GLY A 26 -10.80 -14.21 -10.62
CA GLY A 26 -10.14 -15.50 -10.59
C GLY A 26 -9.08 -15.63 -9.50
N LEU A 27 -9.19 -14.86 -8.41
CA LEU A 27 -8.24 -14.89 -7.29
C LEU A 27 -8.59 -15.90 -6.20
N LEU A 28 -9.71 -16.62 -6.35
CA LEU A 28 -10.19 -17.59 -5.36
C LEU A 28 -10.28 -19.02 -5.94
N PRO A 29 -9.26 -19.54 -6.65
CA PRO A 29 -9.29 -20.90 -7.19
C PRO A 29 -9.31 -21.97 -6.09
N PHE A 30 -8.81 -21.66 -4.89
CA PHE A 30 -8.75 -22.55 -3.73
C PHE A 30 -10.05 -22.70 -2.95
N VAL A 31 -11.07 -21.87 -3.23
CA VAL A 31 -12.33 -21.87 -2.47
C VAL A 31 -13.34 -22.78 -3.14
N GLU A 32 -13.97 -23.70 -2.42
CA GLU A 32 -14.99 -24.57 -3.01
C GLU A 32 -16.31 -23.83 -3.27
N ARG A 33 -17.19 -24.44 -4.08
CA ARG A 33 -18.57 -23.98 -4.27
C ARG A 33 -19.54 -25.04 -3.76
N SER A 34 -20.63 -24.59 -3.14
CA SER A 34 -21.77 -25.44 -2.83
C SER A 34 -22.45 -25.93 -4.11
N PRO A 35 -23.33 -26.96 -4.04
CA PRO A 35 -24.13 -27.39 -5.20
C PRO A 35 -24.98 -26.27 -5.83
N GLY A 36 -25.37 -25.26 -5.03
CA GLY A 36 -26.06 -24.06 -5.51
C GLY A 36 -25.14 -22.99 -6.10
N GLY A 37 -23.85 -23.26 -6.28
CA GLY A 37 -22.86 -22.37 -6.89
C GLY A 37 -22.30 -21.29 -5.96
N ILE A 38 -22.57 -21.34 -4.66
CA ILE A 38 -22.13 -20.32 -3.68
C ILE A 38 -20.74 -20.67 -3.17
N ARG A 39 -19.81 -19.70 -3.10
CA ARG A 39 -18.48 -19.90 -2.51
C ARG A 39 -18.59 -20.25 -1.02
N MET A 40 -17.87 -21.30 -0.63
CA MET A 40 -17.83 -21.86 0.71
C MET A 40 -16.40 -21.73 1.25
N PHE A 41 -16.16 -20.67 2.03
CA PHE A 41 -14.83 -20.39 2.56
C PHE A 41 -14.55 -21.22 3.80
N GLN A 42 -13.33 -21.70 3.93
CA GLN A 42 -12.81 -22.29 5.15
C GLN A 42 -12.05 -21.26 5.96
N GLU A 43 -11.79 -21.57 7.23
CA GLU A 43 -10.96 -20.72 8.08
C GLU A 43 -9.53 -20.58 7.53
N SER A 44 -9.00 -21.63 6.90
CA SER A 44 -7.71 -21.62 6.19
C SER A 44 -7.64 -20.62 5.04
N ASP A 45 -8.77 -20.27 4.42
CA ASP A 45 -8.82 -19.29 3.32
C ASP A 45 -8.62 -17.86 3.81
N TYR A 46 -8.81 -17.61 5.11
CA TYR A 46 -8.63 -16.28 5.70
C TYR A 46 -7.22 -15.74 5.47
N GLY A 47 -6.20 -16.58 5.64
CA GLY A 47 -4.80 -16.22 5.41
C GLY A 47 -4.55 -15.80 3.96
N TRP A 48 -5.09 -16.55 3.00
CA TRP A 48 -5.03 -16.22 1.57
C TRP A 48 -5.65 -14.86 1.28
N LEU A 49 -6.85 -14.62 1.82
CA LEU A 49 -7.57 -13.37 1.60
C LEU A 49 -6.85 -12.16 2.21
N LYS A 50 -6.19 -12.33 3.36
CA LYS A 50 -5.32 -11.29 3.95
C LYS A 50 -4.13 -10.98 3.06
N ILE A 51 -3.47 -11.99 2.49
CA ILE A 51 -2.35 -11.78 1.57
C ILE A 51 -2.81 -11.07 0.29
N ILE A 52 -3.91 -11.52 -0.32
CA ILE A 52 -4.50 -10.86 -1.51
C ILE A 52 -4.80 -9.38 -1.21
N SER A 53 -5.42 -9.10 -0.07
CA SER A 53 -5.72 -7.73 0.37
C SER A 53 -4.45 -6.90 0.56
N CYS A 54 -3.41 -7.48 1.17
CA CYS A 54 -2.12 -6.83 1.37
C CYS A 54 -1.44 -6.49 0.04
N LEU A 55 -1.31 -7.46 -0.88
CA LEU A 55 -0.69 -7.26 -2.18
C LEU A 55 -1.43 -6.21 -3.01
N LYS A 56 -2.78 -6.23 -2.98
CA LYS A 56 -3.59 -5.20 -3.63
C LYS A 56 -3.34 -3.81 -3.04
N LYS A 57 -3.27 -3.69 -1.70
CA LYS A 57 -2.95 -2.42 -1.03
C LYS A 57 -1.54 -1.92 -1.35
N ALA A 58 -0.59 -2.83 -1.56
CA ALA A 58 0.76 -2.51 -2.01
C ALA A 58 0.81 -2.09 -3.50
N GLY A 59 -0.32 -2.04 -4.21
CA GLY A 59 -0.41 -1.63 -5.61
C GLY A 59 -0.08 -2.74 -6.61
N MET A 60 0.00 -4.00 -6.17
CA MET A 60 0.24 -5.11 -7.08
C MET A 60 -0.98 -5.30 -8.01
N PRO A 61 -0.77 -5.37 -9.34
CA PRO A 61 -1.83 -5.66 -10.29
C PRO A 61 -2.49 -7.01 -10.01
N LEU A 62 -3.80 -7.12 -10.25
CA LEU A 62 -4.55 -8.37 -9.99
C LEU A 62 -4.03 -9.55 -10.81
N LYS A 63 -3.47 -9.31 -11.99
CA LYS A 63 -2.81 -10.33 -12.81
C LYS A 63 -1.62 -10.98 -12.07
N ASP A 64 -0.82 -10.19 -11.38
CA ASP A 64 0.39 -10.64 -10.68
C ASP A 64 0.00 -11.32 -9.35
N ILE A 65 -1.07 -10.84 -8.70
CA ILE A 65 -1.67 -11.54 -7.54
C ILE A 65 -2.21 -12.91 -7.96
N ARG A 66 -2.85 -13.02 -9.13
CA ARG A 66 -3.33 -14.30 -9.66
C ARG A 66 -2.17 -15.24 -9.94
N GLU A 67 -1.08 -14.74 -10.53
CA GLU A 67 0.14 -15.51 -10.75
C GLU A 67 0.73 -16.04 -9.45
N TYR A 68 0.83 -15.20 -8.42
CA TYR A 68 1.24 -15.63 -7.07
C TYR A 68 0.38 -16.78 -6.53
N ILE A 69 -0.95 -16.67 -6.65
CA ILE A 69 -1.87 -17.72 -6.19
C ILE A 69 -1.65 -19.03 -6.97
N ASN A 70 -1.53 -18.94 -8.30
CA ASN A 70 -1.29 -20.10 -9.15
C ASN A 70 0.05 -20.78 -8.86
N LEU A 71 1.11 -20.01 -8.59
CA LEU A 71 2.40 -20.54 -8.15
C LEU A 71 2.22 -21.27 -6.82
N ALA A 72 1.54 -20.66 -5.85
CA ALA A 72 1.38 -21.28 -4.55
C ALA A 72 0.57 -22.57 -4.57
N LEU A 73 -0.41 -22.68 -5.47
CA LEU A 73 -1.17 -23.91 -5.67
C LEU A 73 -0.34 -25.06 -6.24
N GLN A 74 0.78 -24.79 -6.91
CA GLN A 74 1.74 -25.81 -7.36
C GLN A 74 2.59 -26.36 -6.21
N GLY A 75 2.53 -25.75 -5.02
CA GLY A 75 3.24 -26.23 -3.84
C GLY A 75 4.70 -25.78 -3.79
N ASP A 76 5.56 -26.63 -3.20
CA ASP A 76 6.90 -26.22 -2.77
C ASP A 76 7.88 -26.00 -3.92
N GLU A 77 7.62 -26.56 -5.10
CA GLU A 77 8.44 -26.36 -6.30
C GLU A 77 8.50 -24.91 -6.78
N THR A 78 7.55 -24.07 -6.35
CA THR A 78 7.47 -22.66 -6.75
C THR A 78 7.93 -21.67 -5.67
N ILE A 79 8.53 -22.13 -4.58
CA ILE A 79 8.93 -21.26 -3.46
C ILE A 79 9.84 -20.13 -3.93
N GLU A 80 10.79 -20.42 -4.83
CA GLU A 80 11.75 -19.44 -5.34
C GLU A 80 11.05 -18.33 -6.14
N GLN A 81 10.15 -18.68 -7.06
CA GLN A 81 9.39 -17.70 -7.85
C GLN A 81 8.49 -16.83 -6.96
N ARG A 82 7.86 -17.45 -5.95
CA ARG A 82 7.04 -16.71 -4.98
C ARG A 82 7.88 -15.72 -4.17
N LEU A 83 9.07 -16.14 -3.72
CA LEU A 83 9.99 -15.28 -2.98
C LEU A 83 10.46 -14.09 -3.81
N GLU A 84 10.81 -14.31 -5.07
CA GLU A 84 11.22 -13.25 -6.00
C GLU A 84 10.11 -12.22 -6.20
N LEU A 85 8.86 -12.67 -6.38
CA LEU A 85 7.69 -11.81 -6.50
C LEU A 85 7.54 -10.90 -5.27
N PHE A 86 7.72 -11.44 -4.06
CA PHE A 86 7.66 -10.65 -2.82
C PHE A 86 8.84 -9.67 -2.69
N TYR A 87 10.06 -10.05 -3.08
CA TYR A 87 11.19 -9.12 -3.08
C TYR A 87 10.97 -7.96 -4.04
N LYS A 88 10.51 -8.24 -5.26
CA LYS A 88 10.18 -7.19 -6.23
C LYS A 88 9.13 -6.23 -5.68
N GLN A 89 8.04 -6.76 -5.12
CA GLN A 89 6.99 -5.92 -4.55
C GLN A 89 7.48 -5.10 -3.35
N ARG A 90 8.38 -5.67 -2.53
CA ARG A 90 8.97 -4.98 -1.38
C ARG A 90 9.80 -3.77 -1.82
N GLU A 91 10.63 -3.91 -2.86
CA GLU A 91 11.45 -2.79 -3.33
C GLU A 91 10.59 -1.69 -3.99
N ILE A 92 9.53 -2.07 -4.71
CA ILE A 92 8.54 -1.10 -5.23
C ILE A 92 7.91 -0.30 -4.08
N LEU A 93 7.45 -0.98 -3.03
CA LEU A 93 6.82 -0.31 -1.89
C LEU A 93 7.80 0.59 -1.13
N ARG A 94 9.07 0.18 -1.00
CA ARG A 94 10.11 1.04 -0.40
C ARG A 94 10.34 2.31 -1.21
N ALA A 95 10.38 2.21 -2.54
CA ALA A 95 10.52 3.39 -3.40
C ALA A 95 9.33 4.35 -3.22
N GLN A 96 8.10 3.82 -3.17
CA GLN A 96 6.89 4.62 -2.90
C GLN A 96 6.93 5.28 -1.52
N MET A 97 7.38 4.57 -0.48
CA MET A 97 7.54 5.14 0.86
C MET A 97 8.55 6.29 0.87
N ALA A 98 9.66 6.16 0.13
CA ALA A 98 10.65 7.23 0.01
C ALA A 98 10.06 8.46 -0.70
N GLU A 99 9.33 8.28 -1.79
CA GLU A 99 8.65 9.36 -2.51
C GLU A 99 7.59 10.07 -1.64
N LEU A 100 6.78 9.29 -0.91
CA LEU A 100 5.80 9.83 0.04
C LEU A 100 6.47 10.60 1.18
N GLN A 101 7.60 10.10 1.69
CA GLN A 101 8.37 10.82 2.71
C GLN A 101 8.90 12.14 2.16
N GLU A 102 9.42 12.16 0.92
CA GLU A 102 9.89 13.41 0.30
C GLU A 102 8.76 14.43 0.09
N THR A 103 7.57 13.93 -0.26
CA THR A 103 6.35 14.74 -0.36
C THR A 103 5.97 15.32 1.00
N LEU A 104 5.96 14.48 2.04
CA LEU A 104 5.67 14.91 3.42
C LEU A 104 6.67 15.97 3.90
N ASP A 105 7.96 15.77 3.65
CA ASP A 105 9.00 16.74 4.00
C ASP A 105 8.75 18.12 3.36
N THR A 106 8.18 18.14 2.15
CA THR A 106 7.78 19.37 1.45
C THR A 106 6.58 20.04 2.10
N LEU A 107 5.56 19.25 2.47
CA LEU A 107 4.39 19.75 3.18
C LEU A 107 4.77 20.32 4.55
N ASP A 108 5.57 19.59 5.33
CA ASP A 108 6.02 20.03 6.65
C ASP A 108 6.84 21.33 6.58
N TYR A 109 7.68 21.47 5.55
CA TYR A 109 8.39 22.73 5.29
C TYR A 109 7.43 23.86 4.96
N LYS A 110 6.41 23.62 4.12
CA LYS A 110 5.42 24.64 3.77
C LYS A 110 4.54 25.03 4.94
N CYS A 111 4.18 24.09 5.81
CA CYS A 111 3.51 24.38 7.08
C CYS A 111 4.36 25.35 7.92
N TRP A 112 5.62 25.02 8.18
CA TRP A 112 6.55 25.90 8.90
C TRP A 112 6.70 27.28 8.23
N TYR A 113 6.83 27.31 6.90
CA TYR A 113 6.95 28.55 6.13
C TYR A 113 5.74 29.45 6.34
N TYR A 114 4.52 28.90 6.24
CA TYR A 114 3.30 29.69 6.39
C TYR A 114 2.99 30.06 7.85
N GLU A 115 3.37 29.23 8.82
CA GLU A 115 3.35 29.62 10.24
C GLU A 115 4.25 30.83 10.50
N THR A 116 5.48 30.78 9.98
CA THR A 116 6.44 31.89 10.08
C THR A 116 5.93 33.14 9.35
N ALA A 117 5.37 32.99 8.15
CA ALA A 117 4.79 34.09 7.40
C ALA A 117 3.60 34.73 8.12
N LYS A 118 2.76 33.91 8.75
CA LYS A 118 1.59 34.36 9.53
C LYS A 118 2.04 35.18 10.74
N GLU A 119 3.06 34.74 11.46
CA GLU A 119 3.62 35.49 12.61
C GLU A 119 4.25 36.82 12.17
N ALA A 120 4.91 36.84 11.01
CA ALA A 120 5.55 38.04 10.47
C ALA A 120 4.60 38.96 9.67
N GLY A 121 3.38 38.52 9.37
CA GLY A 121 2.43 39.22 8.50
C GLY A 121 2.85 39.32 7.03
N SER A 122 3.83 38.53 6.57
CA SER A 122 4.36 38.58 5.21
C SER A 122 5.04 37.27 4.79
N THR A 123 4.79 36.83 3.56
CA THR A 123 5.47 35.67 2.95
C THR A 123 6.93 35.97 2.57
N HIS A 124 7.31 37.25 2.46
CA HIS A 124 8.69 37.63 2.21
C HIS A 124 9.60 37.33 3.42
N ALA A 125 9.07 37.39 4.63
CA ALA A 125 9.83 37.15 5.86
C ALA A 125 10.51 35.77 5.88
N PRO A 126 9.82 34.63 5.70
CA PRO A 126 10.47 33.32 5.69
C PRO A 126 11.43 33.10 4.51
N GLU A 127 11.26 33.79 3.37
CA GLU A 127 12.15 33.67 2.22
C GLU A 127 13.54 34.25 2.48
N THR A 128 13.60 35.32 3.27
CA THR A 128 14.83 36.03 3.63
C THR A 128 15.58 35.39 4.80
N ILE A 129 15.02 34.37 5.46
CA ILE A 129 15.69 33.68 6.56
C ILE A 129 16.91 32.93 6.03
N PRO A 130 18.14 33.23 6.53
CA PRO A 130 19.32 32.49 6.13
C PRO A 130 19.17 31.00 6.45
N LEU A 131 19.63 30.11 5.56
CA LEU A 131 19.48 28.66 5.70
C LEU A 131 19.95 28.13 7.07
N LYS A 132 21.01 28.72 7.65
CA LYS A 132 21.52 28.36 8.98
C LYS A 132 20.52 28.61 10.12
N LYS A 133 19.59 29.57 9.96
CA LYS A 133 18.55 29.93 10.93
C LYS A 133 17.25 29.13 10.74
N ILE A 134 17.07 28.46 9.60
CA ILE A 134 15.96 27.53 9.38
C ILE A 134 16.18 26.28 10.27
N PRO A 135 15.12 25.71 10.89
CA PRO A 135 15.24 24.45 11.64
C PRO A 135 15.87 23.34 10.81
N ALA A 136 16.77 22.55 11.40
CA ALA A 136 17.61 21.58 10.69
C ALA A 136 16.81 20.61 9.81
N LYS A 137 15.65 20.13 10.30
CA LYS A 137 14.74 19.24 9.57
C LYS A 137 14.25 19.78 8.23
N TYR A 138 14.16 21.11 8.08
CA TYR A 138 13.64 21.76 6.87
C TYR A 138 14.73 22.23 5.91
N ARG A 139 15.99 22.27 6.35
CA ARG A 139 17.10 22.79 5.53
C ARG A 139 17.29 21.98 4.25
N LYS A 140 17.21 20.64 4.34
CA LYS A 140 17.32 19.76 3.18
C LYS A 140 16.20 20.06 2.16
N THR A 141 14.97 20.18 2.64
CA THR A 141 13.81 20.52 1.80
C THR A 141 13.93 21.91 1.18
N ARG A 142 14.36 22.92 1.95
CA ARG A 142 14.62 24.29 1.45
C ARG A 142 15.62 24.28 0.30
N ARG A 143 16.74 23.57 0.45
CA ARG A 143 17.76 23.43 -0.61
C ARG A 143 17.18 22.81 -1.86
N ARG A 144 16.50 21.66 -1.70
CA ARG A 144 15.86 20.92 -2.81
C ARG A 144 14.87 21.79 -3.60
N LEU A 145 14.03 22.58 -2.91
CA LEU A 145 13.01 23.39 -3.57
C LEU A 145 13.56 24.64 -4.27
N HIS A 146 14.73 25.12 -3.87
CA HIS A 146 15.32 26.35 -4.38
C HIS A 146 16.60 26.12 -5.21
N ASN A 147 16.95 24.86 -5.49
CA ASN A 147 18.17 24.47 -6.20
C ASN A 147 19.43 25.07 -5.58
N GLU A 148 19.48 25.16 -4.25
CA GLU A 148 20.63 25.65 -3.49
C GLU A 148 21.45 24.44 -3.02
N ASP A 149 22.47 24.04 -3.78
CA ASP A 149 23.40 22.98 -3.37
C ASP A 149 24.28 23.39 -2.16
#